data_AF-A0A3M1GLF3-F1
#
_entry.id   AF-A0A3M1GLF3-F1
#
_cell.length_a   1.000
_cell.length_b   1.000
_cell.length_c   1.000
_cell.angle_alpha   90.00
_cell.angle_beta   90.00
_cell.angle_gamma   90.00
#
_symmetry.space_group_name_H-M   'P 1'
#
loop_
_entity.id
_entity.type
_entity.pdbx_description
1 polymer ?
#
loop_
_entity_poly.entity_id
_entity_poly.type
_entity_poly.pdbx_seq_one_letter_code
_entity_poly.pdbx_strand_id
1 'polypeptide(L)'
;VYYTPLFYAVAHFSKFMRPGARRIGLSGCDDTLMGTAFENPDGTIALAVFNPEEREQVFAVRRGREVFAVTIAAQALQTIVLPPAER
;
A
#
# COMPACT_ATOMS: atom_id res chain seq x y z
N VAL A 1 -21.42 -3.13 17.92
CA VAL A 1 -20.55 -4.01 17.11
C VAL A 1 -19.10 -3.60 17.35
N TYR A 2 -18.21 -4.54 17.67
CA TYR A 2 -16.78 -4.26 17.89
C TYR A 2 -15.97 -4.77 16.70
N TYR A 3 -15.11 -3.93 16.13
CA TYR A 3 -14.24 -4.32 15.02
C TYR A 3 -12.83 -4.58 15.55
N THR A 4 -12.28 -5.75 15.23
CA THR A 4 -10.92 -6.13 15.64
C THR A 4 -9.88 -5.54 14.69
N PRO A 5 -8.60 -5.39 15.09
CA PRO A 5 -7.54 -4.99 14.19
C PRO A 5 -7.44 -5.85 12.92
N LEU A 6 -7.72 -7.15 13.04
CA LEU A 6 -7.76 -8.08 11.91
C LEU A 6 -8.84 -7.69 10.88
N PHE A 7 -10.00 -7.19 11.33
CA PHE A 7 -11.04 -6.71 10.41
C PHE A 7 -10.52 -5.56 9.54
N TYR A 8 -9.84 -4.59 10.14
CA TYR A 8 -9.25 -3.47 9.41
C TYR A 8 -8.13 -3.94 8.47
N ALA A 9 -7.26 -4.84 8.92
CA ALA A 9 -6.23 -5.42 8.07
C ALA A 9 -6.85 -6.07 6.83
N VAL A 10 -7.83 -6.97 6.99
CA VAL A 10 -8.53 -7.61 5.86
C VAL A 10 -9.25 -6.57 4.97
N ALA A 11 -9.79 -5.50 5.54
CA ALA A 11 -10.41 -4.42 4.77
C ALA A 11 -9.41 -3.67 3.87
N HIS A 12 -8.17 -3.44 4.34
CA HIS A 12 -7.10 -2.82 3.54
C HIS A 12 -6.70 -3.62 2.29
N PHE A 13 -6.88 -4.94 2.32
CA PHE A 13 -6.64 -5.78 1.13
C PHE A 13 -7.91 -5.91 0.30
N SER A 14 -9.01 -6.36 0.90
CA SER A 14 -10.26 -6.69 0.17
C SER A 14 -10.94 -5.48 -0.49
N LYS A 15 -10.83 -4.27 0.09
CA LYS A 15 -11.45 -3.06 -0.46
C LYS A 15 -10.72 -2.55 -1.70
N PHE A 16 -9.39 -2.73 -1.77
CA PHE A 16 -8.54 -2.07 -2.76
C PHE A 16 -7.93 -3.04 -3.77
N MET A 17 -7.83 -4.33 -3.44
CA MET A 17 -7.36 -5.40 -4.34
C MET A 17 -8.57 -6.18 -4.82
N ARG A 18 -8.98 -5.94 -6.06
CA ARG A 18 -10.18 -6.53 -6.65
C ARG A 18 -9.92 -7.95 -7.14
N PRO A 19 -10.95 -8.80 -7.25
CA PRO A 19 -10.80 -10.11 -7.88
C PRO A 19 -10.11 -10.00 -9.24
N GLY A 20 -9.07 -10.81 -9.45
CA GLY A 20 -8.22 -10.76 -10.64
C GLY A 20 -7.01 -9.83 -10.54
N ALA A 21 -6.85 -9.10 -9.44
CA ALA A 21 -5.64 -8.32 -9.19
C ALA A 21 -4.39 -9.22 -9.16
N ARG A 22 -3.29 -8.73 -9.70
CA ARG A 22 -2.02 -9.44 -9.80
C ARG A 22 -0.98 -8.74 -8.96
N ARG A 23 -0.23 -9.50 -8.16
CA ARG A 23 0.91 -8.95 -7.40
C ARG A 23 2.00 -8.53 -8.39
N ILE A 24 2.47 -7.30 -8.26
CA ILE A 24 3.58 -6.75 -9.04
C ILE A 24 4.84 -6.62 -8.17
N GLY A 25 6.00 -6.43 -8.81
CA GLY A 25 7.26 -6.25 -8.11
C GLY A 25 7.28 -4.97 -7.29
N LEU A 26 7.83 -5.04 -6.07
CA LEU A 26 8.07 -3.90 -5.19
C LEU A 26 9.51 -3.96 -4.67
N SER A 27 10.15 -2.80 -4.56
CA SER A 27 11.53 -2.66 -4.06
C SER A 27 11.61 -1.45 -3.15
N GLY A 28 12.62 -1.42 -2.27
CA GLY A 28 12.78 -0.34 -1.28
C GLY A 28 11.96 -0.54 -0.01
N CYS A 29 11.49 -1.76 0.25
CA CYS A 29 10.90 -2.19 1.52
C CYS A 29 11.89 -3.10 2.26
N ASP A 30 11.83 -3.04 3.60
CA ASP A 30 12.62 -3.86 4.52
C ASP A 30 11.80 -4.15 5.79
N ASP A 31 12.46 -4.62 6.85
CA ASP A 31 11.80 -4.96 8.12
C ASP A 31 11.26 -3.73 8.87
N THR A 32 11.73 -2.52 8.53
CA THR A 32 11.27 -1.25 9.14
C THR A 32 10.13 -0.62 8.35
N LEU A 33 10.02 -0.92 7.05
CA LEU A 33 8.92 -0.47 6.21
C LEU A 33 8.52 -1.58 5.24
N MET A 34 7.50 -2.34 5.63
CA MET A 34 7.03 -3.48 4.84
C MET A 34 6.02 -3.02 3.79
N GLY A 35 5.98 -3.68 2.64
CA GLY A 35 5.01 -3.33 1.62
C GLY A 35 4.74 -4.43 0.59
N THR A 36 3.62 -4.29 -0.10
CA THR A 36 3.26 -5.12 -1.26
C THR A 36 2.38 -4.33 -2.21
N ALA A 37 2.51 -4.58 -3.51
CA ALA A 37 1.78 -3.88 -4.56
C ALA A 37 1.04 -4.85 -5.46
N PHE A 38 -0.17 -4.45 -5.86
CA PHE A 38 -1.04 -5.21 -6.76
C PHE A 38 -1.58 -4.30 -7.85
N GLU A 39 -1.61 -4.80 -9.08
CA GLU A 39 -2.29 -4.17 -10.20
C GLU A 39 -3.68 -4.80 -10.36
N ASN A 40 -4.72 -3.97 -10.32
CA ASN A 40 -6.09 -4.37 -10.54
C ASN A 40 -6.39 -4.53 -12.04
N PRO A 41 -7.44 -5.27 -12.42
CA PRO A 41 -7.83 -5.42 -13.83
C PRO A 41 -8.20 -4.10 -14.53
N ASP A 42 -8.57 -3.07 -13.78
CA ASP A 42 -8.88 -1.72 -14.30
C ASP A 42 -7.62 -0.85 -14.53
N GLY A 43 -6.43 -1.40 -14.25
CA GLY A 43 -5.14 -0.71 -14.37
C GLY A 43 -4.76 0.14 -13.16
N THR A 44 -5.60 0.23 -12.11
CA THR A 44 -5.21 0.88 -10.86
C THR A 44 -4.18 0.04 -10.10
N ILE A 45 -3.29 0.69 -9.37
CA ILE A 45 -2.31 0.00 -8.51
C ILE A 45 -2.68 0.26 -7.04
N ALA A 46 -2.87 -0.82 -6.29
CA ALA A 46 -3.02 -0.78 -4.84
C ALA A 46 -1.68 -1.14 -4.17
N LEU A 47 -1.08 -0.18 -3.48
CA LEU A 47 0.13 -0.34 -2.69
C LEU A 47 -0.23 -0.34 -1.20
N ALA A 48 -0.07 -1.48 -0.53
CA ALA A 48 -0.20 -1.58 0.91
C ALA A 48 1.19 -1.43 1.56
N VAL A 49 1.32 -0.51 2.52
CA VAL A 49 2.55 -0.23 3.27
C VAL A 49 2.25 -0.32 4.75
N PHE A 50 3.11 -1.02 5.49
CA PHE A 50 3.01 -1.19 6.93
C PHE A 50 4.28 -0.69 7.59
N ASN A 51 4.09 0.22 8.56
CA ASN A 51 5.15 0.70 9.43
C ASN A 51 5.03 -0.01 10.80
N PRO A 52 5.87 -1.02 11.09
CA PRO A 52 5.91 -1.66 12.41
C PRO A 52 6.55 -0.79 13.51
N GLU A 53 7.30 0.26 13.14
CA GLU A 53 8.02 1.08 14.12
C GLU A 53 7.08 1.92 14.99
N GLU A 54 7.56 2.27 16.18
CA GLU A 54 6.87 3.17 17.13
C GLU A 54 7.04 4.66 16.80
N ARG A 55 7.64 4.97 15.65
CA ARG A 55 7.78 6.35 15.12
C ARG A 55 7.15 6.47 13.74
N GLU A 56 6.75 7.69 13.39
CA GLU A 56 6.35 7.98 12.02
C GLU A 56 7.53 7.82 11.06
N GLN A 57 7.22 7.50 9.80
CA GLN A 57 8.20 7.37 8.74
C GLN A 57 7.78 8.16 7.52
N VAL A 58 8.77 8.78 6.86
CA VAL A 58 8.60 9.45 5.58
C VAL A 58 9.31 8.64 4.52
N PHE A 59 8.58 8.28 3.46
CA PHE A 59 9.12 7.52 2.33
C PHE A 59 8.62 8.09 1.01
N ALA A 60 9.30 7.74 -0.08
CA ALA A 60 8.92 8.13 -1.42
C ALA A 60 8.39 6.93 -2.21
N VAL A 61 7.19 7.05 -2.75
CA VAL A 61 6.65 6.09 -3.71
C VAL A 61 7.04 6.54 -5.11
N ARG A 62 7.75 5.69 -5.84
CA ARG A 62 8.15 5.96 -7.23
C ARG A 62 7.47 5.01 -8.20
N ARG A 63 6.79 5.59 -9.20
CA ARG A 63 6.23 4.86 -10.35
C ARG A 63 6.75 5.49 -11.64
N GLY A 64 7.69 4.82 -12.29
CA GLY A 64 8.35 5.39 -13.47
C GLY A 64 9.09 6.69 -13.12
N ARG A 65 8.62 7.82 -13.69
CA ARG A 65 9.12 9.18 -13.43
C ARG A 65 8.35 9.92 -12.33
N GLU A 66 7.19 9.42 -11.92
CA GLU A 66 6.39 10.02 -10.88
C GLU A 66 6.94 9.64 -9.50
N VAL A 67 7.06 10.62 -8.61
CA VAL A 67 7.54 10.44 -7.24
C VAL A 67 6.60 11.17 -6.30
N PHE A 68 6.14 10.47 -5.27
CA PHE A 68 5.23 11.01 -4.25
C PHE A 68 5.84 10.79 -2.87
N ALA A 69 5.99 11.86 -2.09
CA ALA A 69 6.35 11.74 -0.69
C ALA A 69 5.12 11.36 0.13
N VAL A 70 5.26 10.36 1.00
CA VAL A 70 4.21 9.87 1.87
C VAL A 70 4.75 9.78 3.29
N THR A 71 3.94 10.21 4.24
CA THR A 71 4.21 10.01 5.67
C THR A 71 3.23 8.96 6.20
N ILE A 72 3.74 7.99 6.93
CA ILE A 72 2.96 6.95 7.60
C ILE A 72 3.21 7.04 9.10
N ALA A 73 2.14 7.01 9.89
CA ALA A 73 2.23 7.05 11.34
C ALA A 73 2.92 5.79 11.90
N ALA A 74 3.32 5.85 13.17
CA ALA A 74 3.78 4.69 13.93
C ALA A 74 2.72 3.57 13.93
N GLN A 75 3.16 2.32 13.84
CA GLN A 75 2.32 1.11 13.94
C GLN A 75 1.09 1.12 13.00
N ALA A 76 1.22 1.72 11.82
CA ALA A 76 0.11 1.95 10.90
C ALA A 76 0.20 1.12 9.61
N LEU A 77 -0.96 0.66 9.14
CA LEU A 77 -1.15 0.08 7.81
C LEU A 77 -1.84 1.13 6.93
N GLN A 78 -1.25 1.43 5.77
CA GLN A 78 -1.77 2.40 4.82
C GLN A 78 -1.86 1.77 3.44
N THR A 79 -2.99 2.01 2.74
CA THR A 79 -3.15 1.62 1.34
C THR A 79 -3.20 2.86 0.47
N ILE A 80 -2.30 2.94 -0.50
CA ILE A 80 -2.19 4.00 -1.49
C ILE A 80 -2.73 3.45 -2.81
N VAL A 81 -3.68 4.15 -3.42
CA VAL A 81 -4.25 3.78 -4.72
C VAL A 81 -3.73 4.75 -5.77
N LEU A 82 -2.98 4.23 -6.73
CA LEU A 82 -2.50 4.99 -7.87
C LEU A 82 -3.46 4.77 -9.05
N PRO A 83 -3.90 5.83 -9.74
CA PRO A 83 -4.75 5.71 -10.92
C PRO A 83 -3.98 4.99 -12.06
N PRO A 84 -4.66 4.48 -13.10
CA PRO A 84 -3.96 3.91 -14.24
C PRO A 84 -2.97 4.91 -14.85
N ALA A 85 -1.83 4.43 -15.34
CA ALA A 85 -0.90 5.29 -16.05
C ALA A 85 -1.61 5.87 -17.30
N GLU A 86 -1.62 7.20 -17.44
CA GLU A 86 -2.07 7.84 -18.67
C GLU A 86 -1.14 7.40 -19.81
N ARG A 87 -1.72 6.99 -20.94
CA ARG A 87 -0.99 6.57 -22.15
C ARG A 87 -0.47 7.76 -22.93
#